data_AF-A0A814MYA2-F1
#
_entry.id   AF-A0A814MYA2-F1
#
_cell.length_a   1.000
_cell.length_b   1.000
_cell.length_c   1.000
_cell.angle_alpha   90.00
_cell.angle_beta   90.00
_cell.angle_gamma   90.00
#
_symmetry.space_group_name_H-M   'P 1'
#
loop_
_entity.id
_entity.type
_entity.pdbx_description
1 polymer ?
#
loop_
_entity_poly.entity_id
_entity_poly.type
_entity_poly.pdbx_seq_one_letter_code
_entity_poly.pdbx_strand_id
1 'polypeptide(L)'
;MLKYAGNLKLYDQLRSIFEIIIQSQVTPYLFNVSIIKLLLKDPKKSNTDLSNQRPIAISDSISNLFESVLLDYLNTEHKDHPKQFGFKANWSCQHAIWTLKQAIETCKRTNKWTYVCAIDASLAFDLLNRNKLWLELIAQKVNFTIIIALIKYYVSALILVNNDQDYSDLFKSEIGVRQGGKTSPKLFSIYTEKILRKISESEYRVRINKVKIDVIAYADDILLVSSIKRGLQELLDKVNVSGNELEIKFNPSKTIFIIFNHKIKRSASDRRDDSWQEPLKLTGEIIVKVESTKYLGVELNTPYKDAQHMGMLK
;
A
#
# COMPACT_ATOMS: atom_id res chain seq x y z
N MET A 1 -25.86 9.05 -10.98
CA MET A 1 -26.51 9.77 -12.10
C MET A 1 -26.09 9.24 -13.48
N LEU A 2 -24.81 9.12 -13.82
CA LEU A 2 -24.36 8.67 -15.16
C LEU A 2 -24.85 7.26 -15.58
N LYS A 3 -25.01 6.32 -14.65
CA LYS A 3 -25.53 4.94 -14.92
C LYS A 3 -26.90 4.93 -15.62
N TYR A 4 -27.70 5.99 -15.43
CA TYR A 4 -29.05 6.12 -15.99
C TYR A 4 -29.13 7.11 -17.17
N ALA A 5 -28.02 7.79 -17.49
CA ALA A 5 -27.91 8.76 -18.58
C ALA A 5 -27.20 8.17 -19.83
N GLY A 6 -27.09 6.83 -19.89
CA GLY A 6 -26.32 6.08 -20.89
C GLY A 6 -26.90 6.17 -22.30
N ASN A 7 -26.71 7.30 -22.95
CA ASN A 7 -26.90 7.47 -24.39
C ASN A 7 -25.54 7.27 -25.08
N LEU A 8 -25.49 6.47 -26.15
CA LEU A 8 -24.28 6.27 -26.97
C LEU A 8 -23.63 7.60 -27.37
N LYS A 9 -24.45 8.60 -27.70
CA LYS A 9 -23.97 9.95 -28.05
C LYS A 9 -23.17 10.62 -26.93
N LEU A 10 -23.57 10.41 -25.68
CA LEU A 10 -22.85 10.95 -24.52
C LEU A 10 -21.50 10.25 -24.35
N TYR A 11 -21.44 8.93 -24.58
CA TYR A 11 -20.18 8.18 -24.51
C TYR A 11 -19.22 8.62 -25.61
N ASP A 12 -19.69 8.81 -26.84
CA ASP A 12 -18.85 9.28 -27.93
C ASP A 12 -18.30 10.69 -27.65
N GLN A 13 -19.14 11.59 -27.14
CA GLN A 13 -18.70 12.93 -26.76
C GLN A 13 -17.67 12.92 -25.64
N LEU A 14 -17.92 12.17 -24.57
CA LEU A 14 -16.98 12.04 -23.44
C LEU A 14 -15.66 11.42 -23.89
N ARG A 15 -15.72 10.39 -24.74
CA ARG A 15 -14.54 9.78 -25.34
C ARG A 15 -13.73 10.80 -26.12
N SER A 16 -14.34 11.55 -27.04
CA SER A 16 -13.63 12.57 -27.83
C SER A 16 -13.01 13.65 -26.92
N ILE A 17 -13.72 14.08 -25.88
CA ILE A 17 -13.19 15.06 -24.92
C ILE A 17 -11.96 14.49 -24.19
N PHE A 18 -12.02 13.26 -23.67
CA PHE A 18 -10.90 12.65 -22.97
C PHE A 18 -9.70 12.37 -23.89
N GLU A 19 -9.94 11.94 -25.13
CA GLU A 19 -8.90 11.79 -26.14
C GLU A 19 -8.21 13.13 -26.42
N ILE A 20 -8.98 14.21 -26.58
CA ILE A 20 -8.44 15.57 -26.76
C ILE A 20 -7.62 16.00 -25.54
N ILE A 21 -8.10 15.76 -24.32
CA ILE A 21 -7.36 16.09 -23.08
C ILE A 21 -6.02 15.35 -23.03
N ILE A 22 -6.00 14.05 -23.35
CA ILE A 22 -4.79 13.23 -23.35
C ILE A 22 -3.84 13.68 -24.47
N GLN A 23 -4.33 13.96 -25.67
CA GLN A 23 -3.49 14.36 -26.80
C GLN A 23 -2.94 15.79 -26.64
N SER A 24 -3.78 16.72 -26.20
CA SER A 24 -3.40 18.13 -25.99
C SER A 24 -2.57 18.35 -24.73
N GLN A 25 -2.58 17.39 -23.79
CA GLN A 25 -1.90 17.50 -22.49
C GLN A 25 -2.38 18.71 -21.66
N VAL A 26 -3.66 19.08 -21.83
CA VAL A 26 -4.33 20.17 -21.11
C VAL A 26 -5.50 19.61 -20.32
N THR A 27 -5.40 19.65 -18.99
CA THR A 27 -6.47 19.23 -18.09
C THR A 27 -7.43 20.40 -17.80
N PRO A 28 -8.76 20.22 -17.95
CA PRO A 28 -9.73 21.25 -17.60
C PRO A 28 -9.60 21.69 -16.14
N TYR A 29 -9.73 22.99 -15.87
CA TYR A 29 -9.62 23.55 -14.51
C TYR A 29 -10.55 22.85 -13.50
N LEU A 30 -11.77 22.52 -13.91
CA LEU A 30 -12.77 21.86 -13.07
C LEU A 30 -12.34 20.48 -12.57
N PHE A 31 -11.46 19.75 -13.28
CA PHE A 31 -10.99 18.42 -12.85
C PHE A 31 -9.98 18.49 -11.71
N ASN A 32 -9.50 19.69 -11.45
CA ASN A 32 -8.37 19.91 -10.58
C ASN A 32 -8.82 20.25 -9.16
N VAL A 33 -10.08 20.64 -8.96
CA VAL A 33 -10.63 20.96 -7.64
C VAL A 33 -11.17 19.70 -6.98
N SER A 34 -10.74 19.45 -5.75
CA SER A 34 -11.25 18.36 -4.90
C SER A 34 -11.60 18.88 -3.51
N ILE A 35 -12.70 18.36 -2.96
CA ILE A 35 -13.16 18.70 -1.61
C ILE A 35 -12.69 17.59 -0.66
N ILE A 36 -11.80 17.90 0.27
CA ILE A 36 -11.45 16.98 1.35
C ILE A 36 -12.55 17.02 2.40
N LYS A 37 -13.15 15.86 2.66
CA LYS A 37 -13.99 15.63 3.82
C LYS A 37 -13.23 14.80 4.87
N LEU A 38 -13.23 15.25 6.11
CA LEU A 38 -12.61 14.53 7.22
C LEU A 38 -13.57 13.46 7.75
N LEU A 39 -13.14 12.20 7.75
CA LEU A 39 -13.87 11.11 8.39
C LEU A 39 -13.17 10.67 9.67
N LEU A 40 -13.95 10.28 10.69
CA LEU A 40 -13.40 9.72 11.92
C LEU A 40 -13.01 8.25 11.72
N LYS A 41 -11.79 7.89 12.13
CA LYS A 41 -11.28 6.51 12.10
C LYS A 41 -11.94 5.66 13.18
N ASP A 42 -12.03 6.20 14.39
CA ASP A 42 -12.75 5.59 15.51
C ASP A 42 -13.75 6.60 16.09
N PRO A 43 -15.06 6.33 16.02
CA PRO A 43 -16.08 7.21 16.58
C PRO A 43 -16.01 7.35 18.11
N LYS A 44 -15.24 6.49 18.80
CA LYS A 44 -15.05 6.55 20.26
C LYS A 44 -13.89 7.46 20.70
N LYS A 45 -13.03 7.86 19.78
CA LYS A 45 -11.89 8.76 20.06
C LYS A 45 -12.28 10.21 19.80
N SER A 46 -11.52 11.14 20.38
CA SER A 46 -11.79 12.58 20.22
C SER A 46 -11.82 13.00 18.75
N ASN A 47 -12.76 13.88 18.41
CA ASN A 47 -12.86 14.49 17.08
C ASN A 47 -11.78 15.57 16.85
N THR A 48 -11.12 16.03 17.91
CA THR A 48 -10.03 17.02 17.83
C THR A 48 -8.66 16.42 17.53
N ASP A 49 -8.53 15.10 17.63
CA ASP A 49 -7.29 14.40 17.32
C ASP A 49 -7.14 14.21 15.81
N LEU A 50 -6.23 14.96 15.19
CA LEU A 50 -5.92 14.84 13.76
C LEU A 50 -5.49 13.42 13.38
N SER A 51 -4.88 12.67 14.29
CA SER A 51 -4.48 11.29 14.03
C SER A 51 -5.67 10.35 13.89
N ASN A 52 -6.82 10.71 14.48
CA ASN A 52 -8.10 10.02 14.39
C ASN A 52 -8.93 10.46 13.16
N GLN A 53 -8.48 11.45 12.40
CA GLN A 53 -9.16 11.90 11.19
C GLN A 53 -8.54 11.27 9.93
N ARG A 54 -9.37 11.01 8.93
CA ARG A 54 -9.01 10.47 7.63
C ARG A 54 -9.51 11.40 6.52
N PRO A 55 -8.63 12.12 5.82
CA PRO A 55 -9.02 13.07 4.79
C PRO A 55 -9.37 12.38 3.47
N ILE A 56 -10.65 12.31 3.10
CA ILE A 56 -11.07 11.74 1.81
C ILE A 56 -11.32 12.87 0.81
N ALA A 57 -10.62 12.83 -0.32
CA ALA A 57 -10.82 13.72 -1.44
C ALA A 57 -12.03 13.28 -2.27
N ILE A 58 -13.00 14.18 -2.39
CA ILE A 58 -14.19 14.02 -3.23
C ILE A 58 -13.97 14.90 -4.47
N SER A 59 -13.78 14.23 -5.61
CA SER A 59 -13.64 14.87 -6.92
C SER A 59 -14.98 14.90 -7.68
N ASP A 60 -15.08 15.76 -8.69
CA ASP A 60 -16.22 15.79 -9.61
C ASP A 60 -16.42 14.44 -10.34
N SER A 61 -17.67 14.16 -10.74
CA SER A 61 -18.03 12.91 -11.41
C SER A 61 -17.32 12.71 -12.75
N ILE A 62 -17.10 13.77 -13.53
CA ILE A 62 -16.41 13.69 -14.83
C ILE A 62 -14.91 13.50 -14.62
N SER A 63 -14.31 14.18 -13.64
CA SER A 63 -12.91 13.95 -13.23
C SER A 63 -12.69 12.50 -12.78
N ASN A 64 -13.61 11.94 -11.99
CA ASN A 64 -13.57 10.54 -11.60
C ASN A 64 -13.72 9.58 -12.79
N LEU A 65 -14.44 9.98 -13.85
CA LEU A 65 -14.54 9.18 -15.07
C LEU A 65 -13.23 9.24 -15.87
N PHE A 66 -12.63 10.42 -15.99
CA PHE A 66 -11.32 10.61 -16.61
C PHE A 66 -10.23 9.81 -15.89
N GLU A 67 -10.20 9.85 -14.55
CA GLU A 67 -9.30 9.01 -13.76
C GLU A 67 -9.52 7.51 -14.01
N SER A 68 -10.77 7.07 -14.21
CA SER A 68 -11.07 5.69 -14.58
C SER A 68 -10.46 5.30 -15.93
N VAL A 69 -10.48 6.21 -16.91
CA VAL A 69 -9.85 5.98 -18.23
C VAL A 69 -8.34 5.89 -18.09
N LEU A 70 -7.71 6.81 -17.35
CA LEU A 70 -6.26 6.75 -17.09
C LEU A 70 -5.86 5.48 -16.34
N LEU A 71 -6.67 5.01 -15.39
CA LEU A 71 -6.45 3.76 -14.69
C LEU A 71 -6.49 2.55 -15.64
N ASP A 72 -7.38 2.55 -16.62
CA ASP A 72 -7.48 1.47 -17.61
C ASP A 72 -6.24 1.39 -18.50
N TYR A 73 -5.74 2.54 -18.96
CA TYR A 73 -4.44 2.61 -19.65
C TYR A 73 -3.30 2.10 -18.77
N LEU A 74 -3.22 2.55 -17.51
CA LEU A 74 -2.20 2.08 -16.57
C LEU A 74 -2.25 0.57 -16.33
N ASN A 75 -3.44 -0.03 -16.23
CA ASN A 75 -3.58 -1.47 -16.04
C ASN A 75 -3.21 -2.27 -17.29
N THR A 76 -3.40 -1.70 -18.48
CA THR A 76 -3.01 -2.32 -19.75
C THR A 76 -1.49 -2.30 -19.93
N GLU A 77 -0.84 -1.19 -19.55
CA GLU A 77 0.60 -0.99 -19.75
C GLU A 77 1.47 -1.54 -18.61
N HIS A 78 0.94 -1.61 -17.38
CA HIS A 78 1.68 -2.03 -16.19
C HIS A 78 1.08 -3.27 -15.50
N LYS A 79 1.89 -4.33 -15.41
CA LYS A 79 1.58 -5.53 -14.63
C LYS A 79 2.05 -5.38 -13.19
N ASP A 80 1.15 -5.55 -12.23
CA ASP A 80 1.47 -5.44 -10.80
C ASP A 80 2.47 -6.50 -10.34
N HIS A 81 3.36 -6.10 -9.43
CA HIS A 81 4.27 -7.00 -8.75
C HIS A 81 3.53 -8.23 -8.18
N PRO A 82 4.07 -9.46 -8.30
CA PRO A 82 3.41 -10.68 -7.83
C PRO A 82 3.16 -10.72 -6.32
N LYS A 83 3.95 -9.96 -5.54
CA LYS A 83 3.81 -9.87 -4.07
C LYS A 83 2.89 -8.72 -3.60
N GLN A 84 2.29 -7.99 -4.54
CA GLN A 84 1.22 -7.03 -4.28
C GLN A 84 -0.13 -7.73 -4.45
N PHE A 85 -0.89 -7.76 -3.36
CA PHE A 85 -2.23 -8.35 -3.28
C PHE A 85 -3.32 -7.26 -3.27
N GLY A 86 -2.96 -6.03 -2.90
CA GLY A 86 -3.86 -4.89 -2.84
C GLY A 86 -4.16 -4.34 -4.23
N PHE A 87 -5.38 -3.85 -4.43
CA PHE A 87 -5.81 -3.14 -5.65
C PHE A 87 -5.54 -3.87 -6.97
N LYS A 88 -5.53 -5.20 -6.92
CA LYS A 88 -5.24 -6.08 -8.04
C LYS A 88 -6.46 -6.91 -8.38
N ALA A 89 -6.81 -6.98 -9.66
CA ALA A 89 -7.94 -7.77 -10.13
C ALA A 89 -7.78 -9.26 -9.74
N ASN A 90 -8.86 -9.86 -9.24
CA ASN A 90 -8.92 -11.26 -8.79
C ASN A 90 -8.10 -11.59 -7.53
N TRP A 91 -7.58 -10.61 -6.80
CA TRP A 91 -6.93 -10.81 -5.50
C TRP A 91 -7.76 -10.18 -4.39
N SER A 92 -7.68 -10.77 -3.19
CA SER A 92 -8.45 -10.33 -2.03
C SER A 92 -7.60 -10.39 -0.76
N CYS A 93 -8.06 -9.73 0.30
CA CYS A 93 -7.41 -9.81 1.61
C CYS A 93 -7.20 -11.26 2.07
N GLN A 94 -8.15 -12.15 1.76
CA GLN A 94 -8.07 -13.57 2.10
C GLN A 94 -6.87 -14.26 1.47
N HIS A 95 -6.48 -13.89 0.24
CA HIS A 95 -5.28 -14.45 -0.40
C HIS A 95 -4.01 -14.04 0.36
N ALA A 96 -3.89 -12.77 0.75
CA ALA A 96 -2.75 -12.28 1.52
C ALA A 96 -2.66 -12.96 2.90
N ILE A 97 -3.79 -13.09 3.59
CA ILE A 97 -3.89 -13.79 4.88
C ILE A 97 -3.54 -15.27 4.71
N TRP A 98 -4.05 -15.93 3.67
CA TRP A 98 -3.76 -17.32 3.38
C TRP A 98 -2.27 -17.54 3.11
N THR A 99 -1.63 -16.69 2.31
CA THR A 99 -0.18 -16.75 2.07
C THR A 99 0.62 -16.63 3.37
N LEU A 100 0.24 -15.72 4.26
CA LEU A 100 0.86 -15.57 5.58
C LEU A 100 0.69 -16.84 6.43
N LYS A 101 -0.54 -17.39 6.51
CA LYS A 101 -0.84 -18.63 7.23
C LYS A 101 0.02 -19.79 6.74
N GLN A 102 0.13 -19.96 5.42
CA GLN A 102 0.94 -21.01 4.83
C GLN A 102 2.43 -20.83 5.16
N ALA A 103 2.94 -19.61 5.22
CA ALA A 103 4.32 -19.35 5.63
C ALA A 103 4.57 -19.77 7.09
N ILE A 104 3.68 -19.37 8.01
CA ILE A 104 3.76 -19.72 9.44
C ILE A 104 3.69 -21.24 9.65
N GLU A 105 2.76 -21.92 8.97
CA GLU A 105 2.57 -23.36 9.07
C GLU A 105 3.75 -24.14 8.46
N THR A 106 4.34 -23.64 7.36
CA THR A 106 5.53 -24.25 6.76
C THR A 106 6.74 -24.17 7.69
N CYS A 107 6.96 -23.03 8.34
CA CYS A 107 7.98 -22.89 9.37
C CYS A 107 7.72 -23.83 10.56
N LYS A 108 6.47 -23.94 11.00
CA LYS A 108 6.06 -24.86 12.08
C LYS A 108 6.42 -26.31 11.76
N ARG A 109 6.10 -26.78 10.55
CA ARG A 109 6.42 -28.15 10.08
C ARG A 109 7.92 -28.43 9.98
N THR A 110 8.72 -27.38 9.76
CA THR A 110 10.19 -27.46 9.70
C THR A 110 10.86 -27.14 11.03
N ASN A 111 10.10 -27.07 12.13
CA ASN A 111 10.56 -26.72 13.48
C ASN A 111 11.27 -25.36 13.60
N LYS A 112 10.88 -24.41 12.75
CA LYS A 112 11.41 -23.04 12.73
C LYS A 112 10.41 -22.06 13.31
N TRP A 113 10.96 -20.98 13.88
CA TRP A 113 10.18 -19.82 14.25
C TRP A 113 9.81 -19.02 12.99
N THR A 114 8.80 -18.16 13.10
CA THR A 114 8.45 -17.22 12.04
C THR A 114 8.40 -15.83 12.62
N TYR A 115 9.19 -14.94 12.05
CA TYR A 115 9.23 -13.54 12.39
C TYR A 115 8.45 -12.78 11.31
N VAL A 116 7.41 -12.08 11.73
CA VAL A 116 6.56 -11.28 10.85
C VAL A 116 6.61 -9.84 11.32
N CYS A 117 6.99 -8.91 10.46
CA CYS A 117 6.99 -7.48 10.75
C CYS A 117 5.90 -6.79 9.92
N ALA A 118 4.99 -6.07 10.57
CA ALA A 118 4.02 -5.21 9.92
C ALA A 118 4.54 -3.77 9.91
N ILE A 119 4.91 -3.29 8.73
CA ILE A 119 5.37 -1.93 8.51
C ILE A 119 4.15 -1.02 8.33
N ASP A 120 4.09 0.05 9.11
CA ASP A 120 3.11 1.12 8.91
C ASP A 120 3.62 2.10 7.83
N ALA A 121 3.10 1.97 6.62
CA ALA A 121 3.37 2.88 5.50
C ALA A 121 2.26 3.93 5.30
N SER A 122 1.40 4.16 6.31
CA SER A 122 0.29 5.13 6.19
C SER A 122 0.75 6.54 5.80
N LEU A 123 1.89 7.00 6.32
CA LEU A 123 2.50 8.29 5.95
C LEU A 123 2.97 8.34 4.50
N ALA A 124 3.30 7.19 3.90
CA ALA A 124 3.86 7.12 2.56
C ALA A 124 2.83 7.52 1.49
N PHE A 125 1.55 7.22 1.71
CA PHE A 125 0.49 7.54 0.75
C PHE A 125 0.26 9.06 0.66
N ASP A 126 0.20 9.71 1.82
CA ASP A 126 -0.09 11.15 1.94
C ASP A 126 1.12 12.03 1.58
N LEU A 127 2.34 11.53 1.82
CA LEU A 127 3.59 12.28 1.63
C LEU A 127 4.41 11.82 0.41
N LEU A 128 3.83 10.99 -0.46
CA LEU A 128 4.49 10.48 -1.66
C LEU A 128 5.13 11.63 -2.47
N ASN A 129 6.40 11.46 -2.85
CA ASN A 129 7.08 12.39 -3.74
C ASN A 129 6.65 12.13 -5.20
N ARG A 130 5.87 13.05 -5.77
CA ARG A 130 5.33 12.92 -7.14
C ARG A 130 6.43 12.85 -8.20
N ASN A 131 7.53 13.59 -8.04
CA ASN A 131 8.64 13.55 -8.99
C ASN A 131 9.27 12.16 -9.04
N LYS A 132 9.45 11.53 -7.88
CA LYS A 132 9.94 10.14 -7.78
C LYS A 132 8.94 9.16 -8.40
N LEU A 133 7.64 9.31 -8.15
CA LEU A 133 6.61 8.51 -8.80
C LEU A 133 6.66 8.59 -10.33
N TRP A 134 6.86 9.78 -10.90
CA TRP A 134 6.98 9.94 -12.36
C TRP A 134 8.21 9.21 -12.90
N LEU A 135 9.34 9.26 -12.19
CA LEU A 135 10.54 8.49 -12.54
C LEU A 135 10.29 6.98 -12.47
N GLU A 136 9.56 6.50 -11.47
CA GLU A 136 9.21 5.07 -11.38
C GLU A 136 8.27 4.64 -12.52
N LEU A 137 7.30 5.47 -12.94
CA LEU A 137 6.48 5.18 -14.13
C LEU A 137 7.33 5.06 -15.40
N ILE A 138 8.31 5.94 -15.58
CA ILE A 138 9.27 5.88 -16.70
C ILE A 138 10.09 4.60 -16.61
N ALA A 139 10.58 4.23 -15.42
CA ALA A 139 11.35 3.02 -15.20
C ALA A 139 10.55 1.74 -15.52
N GLN A 140 9.25 1.74 -15.25
CA GLN A 140 8.34 0.65 -15.62
C GLN A 140 7.84 0.70 -17.07
N LYS A 141 8.37 1.62 -17.90
CA LYS A 141 8.06 1.76 -19.33
C LYS A 141 6.58 2.07 -19.63
N VAL A 142 5.91 2.78 -18.72
CA VAL A 142 4.56 3.33 -18.98
C VAL A 142 4.65 4.37 -20.11
N ASN A 143 3.62 4.46 -20.95
CA ASN A 143 3.61 5.35 -22.08
C ASN A 143 3.73 6.82 -21.64
N PHE A 144 4.64 7.55 -22.29
CA PHE A 144 4.95 8.92 -21.94
C PHE A 144 3.74 9.86 -22.03
N THR A 145 2.83 9.63 -22.98
CA THR A 145 1.58 10.40 -23.13
C THR A 145 0.69 10.27 -21.89
N ILE A 146 0.60 9.07 -21.31
CA ILE A 146 -0.17 8.81 -20.09
C ILE A 146 0.53 9.43 -18.87
N ILE A 147 1.86 9.35 -18.82
CA ILE A 147 2.66 9.99 -17.76
C ILE A 147 2.45 11.51 -17.77
N ILE A 148 2.53 12.17 -18.93
CA ILE A 148 2.29 13.62 -19.00
C ILE A 148 0.85 13.95 -18.58
N ALA A 149 -0.14 13.17 -19.03
CA ALA A 149 -1.53 13.40 -18.65
C ALA A 149 -1.72 13.32 -17.12
N LEU A 150 -1.08 12.34 -16.46
CA LEU A 150 -1.04 12.23 -14.99
C LEU A 150 -0.32 13.42 -14.34
N ILE A 151 0.84 13.84 -14.85
CA ILE A 151 1.56 15.00 -14.34
C ILE A 151 0.67 16.25 -14.40
N LYS A 152 0.02 16.50 -15.53
CA LYS A 152 -0.86 17.67 -15.72
C LYS A 152 -2.06 17.62 -14.78
N TYR A 153 -2.65 16.44 -14.60
CA TYR A 153 -3.75 16.20 -13.67
C TYR A 153 -3.38 16.46 -12.20
N TYR A 154 -2.16 16.08 -11.79
CA TYR A 154 -1.70 16.25 -10.40
C TYR A 154 -1.10 17.62 -10.11
N VAL A 155 -0.32 18.21 -11.02
CA VAL A 155 0.32 19.53 -10.83
C VAL A 155 -0.71 20.63 -10.68
N SER A 156 -1.85 20.50 -11.34
CA SER A 156 -2.94 21.45 -11.28
C SER A 156 -3.87 21.25 -10.09
N ALA A 157 -3.68 20.19 -9.29
CA ALA A 157 -4.59 19.81 -8.21
C ALA A 157 -4.72 20.88 -7.11
N LEU A 158 -5.95 21.34 -6.92
CA LEU A 158 -6.40 22.28 -5.91
C LEU A 158 -7.31 21.56 -4.91
N ILE A 159 -7.16 21.90 -3.64
CA ILE A 159 -7.83 21.26 -2.52
C ILE A 159 -8.55 22.30 -1.68
N LEU A 160 -9.77 21.96 -1.29
CA LEU A 160 -10.60 22.67 -0.34
C LEU A 160 -10.94 21.73 0.82
N VAL A 161 -10.70 22.10 2.07
CA VAL A 161 -11.06 21.26 3.22
C VAL A 161 -12.43 21.66 3.73
N ASN A 162 -13.32 20.68 3.91
CA ASN A 162 -14.66 20.84 4.48
C ASN A 162 -14.70 20.22 5.88
N ASN A 163 -15.07 21.04 6.88
CA ASN A 163 -15.21 20.63 8.28
C ASN A 163 -16.68 20.57 8.75
N ASP A 164 -17.59 20.25 7.83
CA ASP A 164 -19.06 20.24 7.95
C ASP A 164 -19.71 21.61 8.22
N GLN A 165 -19.04 22.52 8.93
CA GLN A 165 -19.52 23.87 9.25
C GLN A 165 -18.98 24.93 8.28
N ASP A 166 -17.75 24.76 7.80
CA ASP A 166 -17.04 25.75 6.98
C ASP A 166 -16.08 25.07 5.97
N TYR A 167 -15.64 25.89 5.02
CA TYR A 167 -14.61 25.55 4.05
C TYR A 167 -13.32 26.33 4.33
N SER A 168 -12.17 25.69 4.13
CA SER A 168 -10.88 26.38 4.11
C SER A 168 -10.75 27.25 2.86
N ASP A 169 -9.68 28.05 2.80
CA ASP A 169 -9.23 28.61 1.52
C ASP A 169 -8.82 27.49 0.56
N LEU A 170 -8.87 27.79 -0.75
CA LEU A 170 -8.39 26.91 -1.80
C LEU A 170 -6.87 26.93 -1.83
N PHE A 171 -6.23 25.77 -1.71
CA PHE A 171 -4.77 25.67 -1.79
C PHE A 171 -4.31 24.56 -2.72
N LYS A 172 -3.07 24.66 -3.20
CA LYS A 172 -2.47 23.71 -4.13
C LYS A 172 -1.90 22.51 -3.39
N SER A 173 -2.11 21.32 -3.95
CA SER A 173 -1.51 20.09 -3.46
C SER A 173 -0.26 19.76 -4.27
N GLU A 174 0.89 19.64 -3.60
CA GLU A 174 2.18 19.38 -4.27
C GLU A 174 2.74 17.98 -4.02
N ILE A 175 2.26 17.30 -2.99
CA ILE A 175 2.72 15.97 -2.57
C ILE A 175 1.56 14.98 -2.48
N GLY A 176 1.89 13.70 -2.35
CA GLY A 176 0.90 12.65 -2.16
C GLY A 176 0.09 12.34 -3.41
N VAL A 177 -0.73 11.30 -3.28
CA VAL A 177 -1.81 10.99 -4.22
C VAL A 177 -3.17 11.25 -3.55
N ARG A 178 -4.24 11.45 -4.34
CA ARG A 178 -5.55 11.83 -3.77
C ARG A 178 -6.16 10.64 -3.02
N GLN A 179 -6.42 10.76 -1.72
CA GLN A 179 -7.11 9.71 -0.97
C GLN A 179 -8.57 9.60 -1.44
N GLY A 180 -8.95 8.45 -2.00
CA GLY A 180 -10.25 8.26 -2.67
C GLY A 180 -10.21 8.45 -4.20
N GLY A 181 -9.08 8.91 -4.76
CA GLY A 181 -8.85 8.90 -6.19
C GLY A 181 -8.80 7.48 -6.74
N LYS A 182 -9.26 7.29 -7.98
CA LYS A 182 -9.30 5.96 -8.60
C LYS A 182 -7.93 5.49 -9.07
N THR A 183 -7.10 6.42 -9.53
CA THR A 183 -5.73 6.14 -9.97
C THR A 183 -4.75 5.99 -8.79
N SER A 184 -5.02 6.65 -7.66
CA SER A 184 -4.13 6.74 -6.51
C SER A 184 -3.61 5.40 -6.00
N PRO A 185 -4.44 4.35 -5.84
CA PRO A 185 -3.96 3.06 -5.37
C PRO A 185 -2.99 2.37 -6.33
N LYS A 186 -3.25 2.48 -7.65
CA LYS A 186 -2.36 1.92 -8.68
C LYS A 186 -1.03 2.68 -8.72
N LEU A 187 -1.07 4.00 -8.63
CA LEU A 187 0.14 4.84 -8.58
C LEU A 187 0.98 4.50 -7.33
N PHE A 188 0.34 4.34 -6.17
CA PHE A 188 1.03 3.94 -4.95
C PHE A 188 1.65 2.54 -5.06
N SER A 189 0.93 1.59 -5.69
CA SER A 189 1.45 0.25 -5.98
C SER A 189 2.72 0.30 -6.84
N ILE A 190 2.71 1.07 -7.93
CA ILE A 190 3.87 1.23 -8.82
C ILE A 190 5.04 1.87 -8.07
N TYR A 191 4.78 2.91 -7.29
CA TYR A 191 5.80 3.61 -6.52
C TYR A 191 6.48 2.72 -5.47
N THR A 192 5.70 1.92 -4.74
CA THR A 192 6.21 1.00 -3.71
C THR A 192 6.80 -0.28 -4.30
N GLU A 193 6.60 -0.55 -5.59
CA GLU A 193 7.12 -1.75 -6.25
C GLU A 193 8.64 -1.87 -6.17
N LYS A 194 9.36 -0.74 -6.21
CA LYS A 194 10.82 -0.73 -6.04
C LYS A 194 11.25 -1.31 -4.69
N ILE A 195 10.52 -1.02 -3.61
CA ILE A 195 10.76 -1.63 -2.29
C ILE A 195 10.54 -3.14 -2.37
N LEU A 196 9.44 -3.59 -2.98
CA LEU A 196 9.14 -5.02 -3.12
C LEU A 196 10.22 -5.77 -3.92
N ARG A 197 10.75 -5.15 -4.97
CA ARG A 197 11.86 -5.68 -5.77
C ARG A 197 13.12 -5.79 -4.94
N LYS A 198 13.47 -4.75 -4.16
CA LYS A 198 14.64 -4.75 -3.28
C LYS A 198 14.57 -5.82 -2.20
N ILE A 199 13.40 -5.99 -1.58
CA ILE A 199 13.16 -7.06 -0.60
C ILE A 199 13.37 -8.43 -1.26
N SER A 200 12.88 -8.62 -2.49
CA SER A 200 12.97 -9.88 -3.24
C SER A 200 14.40 -10.31 -3.59
N GLU A 201 15.37 -9.38 -3.58
CA GLU A 201 16.79 -9.68 -3.72
C GLU A 201 17.37 -10.41 -2.49
N SER A 202 16.67 -10.41 -1.34
CA SER A 202 17.16 -11.10 -0.15
C SER A 202 17.17 -12.61 -0.31
N GLU A 203 18.13 -13.26 0.36
CA GLU A 203 18.14 -14.71 0.51
C GLU A 203 17.22 -15.17 1.65
N TYR A 204 16.92 -14.29 2.60
CA TYR A 204 16.12 -14.56 3.79
C TYR A 204 14.63 -14.50 3.48
N ARG A 205 14.08 -15.67 3.16
CA ARG A 205 12.68 -15.86 2.78
C ARG A 205 12.17 -17.22 3.23
N VAL A 206 10.88 -17.30 3.51
CA VAL A 206 10.19 -18.57 3.72
C VAL A 206 9.90 -19.19 2.35
N ARG A 207 10.32 -20.44 2.15
CA ARG A 207 10.06 -21.17 0.91
C ARG A 207 8.91 -22.15 1.11
N ILE A 208 7.91 -22.06 0.24
CA ILE A 208 6.85 -23.05 0.12
C ILE A 208 6.97 -23.65 -1.27
N ASN A 209 7.57 -24.83 -1.36
CA ASN A 209 7.96 -25.44 -2.64
C ASN A 209 8.81 -24.46 -3.48
N LYS A 210 8.31 -24.04 -4.65
CA LYS A 210 8.97 -23.08 -5.55
C LYS A 210 8.65 -21.61 -5.22
N VAL A 211 7.70 -21.35 -4.33
CA VAL A 211 7.25 -20.01 -3.97
C VAL A 211 8.10 -19.45 -2.83
N LYS A 212 8.50 -18.19 -2.96
CA LYS A 212 9.32 -17.45 -2.01
C LYS A 212 8.48 -16.35 -1.36
N ILE A 213 8.37 -16.40 -0.03
CA ILE A 213 7.59 -15.47 0.78
C ILE A 213 8.57 -14.73 1.69
N ASP A 214 8.81 -13.47 1.36
CA ASP A 214 9.65 -12.51 2.09
C ASP A 214 8.86 -11.22 2.39
N VAL A 215 7.93 -10.85 1.50
CA VAL A 215 6.98 -9.76 1.67
C VAL A 215 5.59 -10.17 1.17
N ILE A 216 4.56 -9.70 1.89
CA ILE A 216 3.16 -9.71 1.50
C ILE A 216 2.69 -8.27 1.60
N ALA A 217 2.44 -7.62 0.47
CA ALA A 217 1.95 -6.25 0.44
C ALA A 217 0.47 -6.21 0.09
N TYR A 218 -0.29 -5.38 0.79
CA TYR A 218 -1.64 -5.00 0.47
C TYR A 218 -1.74 -3.48 0.59
N ALA A 219 -1.39 -2.79 -0.49
CA ALA A 219 -1.27 -1.34 -0.50
C ALA A 219 -0.27 -0.81 0.56
N ASP A 220 -0.74 -0.02 1.53
CA ASP A 220 0.01 0.55 2.64
C ASP A 220 0.33 -0.46 3.75
N ASP A 221 -0.35 -1.60 3.79
CA ASP A 221 -0.05 -2.69 4.71
C ASP A 221 1.04 -3.61 4.12
N ILE A 222 2.28 -3.49 4.62
CA ILE A 222 3.41 -4.31 4.18
C ILE A 222 3.83 -5.26 5.30
N LEU A 223 3.74 -6.57 5.05
CA LEU A 223 4.25 -7.60 5.95
C LEU A 223 5.56 -8.20 5.44
N LEU A 224 6.63 -8.08 6.22
CA LEU A 224 7.86 -8.83 6.01
C LEU A 224 7.79 -10.17 6.73
N VAL A 225 8.33 -11.22 6.12
CA VAL A 225 8.29 -12.58 6.66
C VAL A 225 9.67 -13.23 6.56
N SER A 226 10.20 -13.69 7.69
CA SER A 226 11.44 -14.45 7.75
C SER A 226 11.37 -15.59 8.76
N SER A 227 12.22 -16.60 8.58
CA SER A 227 12.34 -17.73 9.53
C SER A 227 13.43 -17.51 10.60
N ILE A 228 14.23 -16.45 10.45
CA ILE A 228 15.28 -16.05 11.40
C ILE A 228 15.24 -14.54 11.63
N LYS A 229 15.63 -14.12 12.84
CA LYS A 229 15.56 -12.72 13.30
C LYS A 229 16.49 -11.81 12.49
N ARG A 230 17.74 -12.24 12.27
CA ARG A 230 18.71 -11.52 11.44
C ARG A 230 18.19 -11.30 10.02
N GLY A 231 17.53 -12.31 9.47
CA GLY A 231 16.93 -12.21 8.15
C GLY A 231 15.82 -11.16 8.10
N LEU A 232 14.99 -11.05 9.15
CA LEU A 232 14.00 -9.99 9.23
C LEU A 232 14.65 -8.59 9.27
N GLN A 233 15.77 -8.43 9.99
CA GLN A 233 16.53 -7.17 9.97
C GLN A 233 17.04 -6.83 8.57
N GLU A 234 17.59 -7.78 7.81
CA GLU A 234 18.03 -7.51 6.44
C GLU A 234 16.87 -7.04 5.54
N LEU A 235 15.68 -7.64 5.70
CA LEU A 235 14.49 -7.19 4.96
C LEU A 235 14.12 -5.75 5.34
N LEU A 236 14.19 -5.39 6.63
CA LEU A 236 13.98 -4.01 7.10
C LEU A 236 15.05 -3.05 6.55
N ASP A 237 16.30 -3.47 6.47
CA ASP A 237 17.38 -2.66 5.91
C ASP A 237 17.16 -2.39 4.42
N LYS A 238 16.69 -3.39 3.66
CA LYS A 238 16.29 -3.22 2.25
C LYS A 238 15.11 -2.25 2.11
N VAL A 239 14.14 -2.29 3.04
CA VAL A 239 13.05 -1.31 3.10
C VAL A 239 13.60 0.09 3.36
N ASN A 240 14.54 0.26 4.31
CA ASN A 240 15.15 1.56 4.59
C ASN A 240 15.90 2.12 3.38
N VAL A 241 16.71 1.29 2.70
CA VAL A 241 17.48 1.72 1.52
C VAL A 241 16.54 2.22 0.42
N SER A 242 15.56 1.41 0.01
CA SER A 242 14.64 1.81 -1.06
C SER A 242 13.67 2.90 -0.63
N GLY A 243 13.27 2.93 0.64
CA GLY A 243 12.47 4.00 1.21
C GLY A 243 13.19 5.34 1.13
N ASN A 244 14.47 5.40 1.48
CA ASN A 244 15.29 6.60 1.38
C ASN A 244 15.43 7.08 -0.08
N GLU A 245 15.66 6.17 -1.03
CA GLU A 245 15.76 6.52 -2.46
C GLU A 245 14.46 7.13 -3.01
N LEU A 246 13.32 6.62 -2.54
CA LEU A 246 12.00 7.09 -2.91
C LEU A 246 11.53 8.30 -2.08
N GLU A 247 12.22 8.62 -0.98
CA GLU A 247 11.81 9.62 0.02
C GLU A 247 10.51 9.25 0.75
N ILE A 248 10.31 7.97 1.02
CA ILE A 248 9.19 7.45 1.81
C ILE A 248 9.50 7.60 3.30
N LYS A 249 8.55 8.21 4.03
CA LYS A 249 8.56 8.22 5.49
C LYS A 249 7.76 7.03 6.02
N PHE A 250 8.46 6.10 6.67
CA PHE A 250 7.83 5.05 7.47
C PHE A 250 7.57 5.53 8.89
N ASN A 251 6.72 4.80 9.61
CA ASN A 251 6.45 5.06 11.02
C ASN A 251 6.98 3.94 11.92
N PRO A 252 8.20 4.05 12.47
CA PRO A 252 8.78 3.01 13.31
C PRO A 252 7.97 2.76 14.59
N SER A 253 7.40 3.81 15.18
CA SER A 253 6.61 3.72 16.42
C SER A 253 5.33 2.88 16.28
N LYS A 254 4.76 2.82 15.07
CA LYS A 254 3.61 1.98 14.72
C LYS A 254 3.99 0.68 14.00
N THR A 255 5.26 0.55 13.62
CA THR A 255 5.80 -0.69 13.06
C THR A 255 6.06 -1.67 14.17
N ILE A 256 5.53 -2.88 14.00
CA ILE A 256 5.55 -3.93 15.03
C ILE A 256 5.96 -5.25 14.42
N PHE A 257 6.47 -6.15 15.25
CA PHE A 257 6.75 -7.52 14.83
C PHE A 257 6.21 -8.56 15.81
N ILE A 258 5.89 -9.73 15.27
CA ILE A 258 5.35 -10.88 16.00
C ILE A 258 6.22 -12.10 15.73
N ILE A 259 6.42 -12.92 16.77
CA ILE A 259 7.15 -14.18 16.68
C ILE A 259 6.19 -15.36 16.85
N PHE A 260 5.91 -16.05 15.75
CA PHE A 260 5.13 -17.27 15.75
C PHE A 260 6.01 -18.49 16.02
N ASN A 261 5.38 -19.57 16.51
CA ASN A 261 6.02 -20.86 16.77
C ASN A 261 7.15 -20.82 17.81
N HIS A 262 7.23 -19.75 18.62
CA HIS A 262 8.33 -19.54 19.58
C HIS A 262 8.43 -20.60 20.69
N LYS A 263 7.40 -21.44 20.88
CA LYS A 263 7.40 -22.57 21.82
C LYS A 263 8.07 -23.83 21.26
N ILE A 264 8.35 -23.88 19.96
CA ILE A 264 8.98 -25.04 19.32
C ILE A 264 10.47 -25.05 19.61
N LYS A 265 11.00 -26.23 19.99
CA LYS A 265 12.43 -26.43 20.18
C LYS A 265 13.15 -26.30 18.84
N ARG A 266 14.03 -25.30 18.74
CA ARG A 266 14.88 -25.05 17.58
C ARG A 266 16.05 -26.03 17.52
N SER A 267 16.48 -26.36 16.30
CA SER A 267 17.72 -27.10 16.04
C SER A 267 18.96 -26.30 16.48
N ALA A 268 20.11 -26.97 16.59
CA ALA A 268 21.37 -26.30 16.96
C ALA A 268 21.80 -25.26 15.90
N SER A 269 21.57 -25.52 14.61
CA SER A 269 21.85 -24.56 13.54
C SER A 269 20.95 -23.34 13.62
N ASP A 270 19.63 -23.53 13.80
CA ASP A 270 18.69 -22.40 13.87
C ASP A 270 18.99 -21.49 15.09
N ARG A 271 19.47 -22.07 16.20
CA ARG A 271 19.92 -21.29 17.37
C ARG A 271 21.18 -20.47 17.07
N ARG A 272 22.10 -21.00 16.27
CA ARG A 272 23.30 -20.27 15.83
C ARG A 272 22.94 -19.15 14.86
N ASP A 273 22.02 -19.40 13.93
CA ASP A 273 21.56 -18.39 12.96
C ASP A 273 20.82 -17.23 13.65
N ASP A 274 20.12 -17.52 14.75
CA ASP A 274 19.48 -16.53 15.63
C ASP A 274 20.37 -16.12 16.82
N SER A 275 21.69 -16.30 16.74
CA SER A 275 22.62 -15.79 17.75
C SER A 275 22.59 -14.25 17.84
N TRP A 276 22.14 -13.58 16.78
CA TRP A 276 21.94 -12.13 16.77
C TRP A 276 20.85 -11.70 17.76
N GLN A 277 21.27 -11.03 18.84
CA GLN A 277 20.38 -10.61 19.92
C GLN A 277 19.95 -9.14 19.83
N GLU A 278 20.50 -8.34 18.91
CA GLU A 278 20.19 -6.92 18.88
C GLU A 278 18.69 -6.65 18.62
N PRO A 279 18.15 -5.52 19.08
CA PRO A 279 16.79 -5.13 18.77
C PRO A 279 16.61 -4.92 17.26
N LEU A 280 15.44 -5.31 16.73
CA LEU A 280 15.09 -4.99 15.35
C LEU A 280 14.89 -3.48 15.20
N LYS A 281 15.36 -2.91 14.10
CA LYS A 281 15.30 -1.48 13.83
C LYS A 281 14.74 -1.17 12.45
N LEU A 282 13.93 -0.11 12.37
CA LEU A 282 13.48 0.54 11.15
C LEU A 282 13.87 2.02 11.23
N THR A 283 14.47 2.56 10.17
CA THR A 283 15.02 3.93 10.13
C THR A 283 15.88 4.31 11.36
N GLY A 284 16.61 3.35 11.93
CA GLY A 284 17.45 3.55 13.12
C GLY A 284 16.73 3.44 14.47
N GLU A 285 15.39 3.44 14.48
CA GLU A 285 14.57 3.32 15.69
C GLU A 285 14.19 1.85 15.96
N ILE A 286 14.07 1.50 17.25
CA ILE A 286 13.73 0.13 17.67
C ILE A 286 12.24 -0.13 17.45
N ILE A 287 11.91 -1.22 16.77
CA ILE A 287 10.51 -1.65 16.58
C ILE A 287 10.05 -2.57 17.70
N VAL A 288 8.76 -2.51 18.03
CA VAL A 288 8.20 -3.19 19.20
C VAL A 288 7.74 -4.60 18.87
N LYS A 289 8.09 -5.56 19.75
CA LYS A 289 7.51 -6.91 19.71
C LYS A 289 6.11 -6.88 20.32
N VAL A 290 5.13 -7.45 19.64
CA VAL A 290 3.78 -7.64 20.18
C VAL A 290 3.37 -9.12 20.12
N GLU A 291 2.35 -9.49 20.90
CA GLU A 291 1.78 -10.85 20.88
C GLU A 291 0.53 -10.95 20.00
N SER A 292 -0.14 -9.82 19.73
CA SER A 292 -1.21 -9.77 18.74
C SER A 292 -1.26 -8.46 17.95
N THR A 293 -1.78 -8.53 16.73
CA THR A 293 -2.11 -7.37 15.91
C THR A 293 -3.27 -7.68 14.96
N LYS A 294 -3.94 -6.64 14.47
CA LYS A 294 -4.96 -6.76 13.43
C LYS A 294 -4.32 -6.49 12.07
N TYR A 295 -4.46 -7.44 11.14
CA TYR A 295 -4.02 -7.31 9.76
C TYR A 295 -5.17 -7.64 8.81
N LEU A 296 -5.53 -6.69 7.92
CA LEU A 296 -6.63 -6.83 6.95
C LEU A 296 -7.94 -7.37 7.56
N GLY A 297 -8.27 -6.92 8.77
CA GLY A 297 -9.49 -7.33 9.48
C GLY A 297 -9.33 -8.55 10.39
N VAL A 298 -8.20 -9.27 10.32
CA VAL A 298 -7.95 -10.52 11.04
C VAL A 298 -7.00 -10.31 12.20
N GLU A 299 -7.32 -10.90 13.35
CA GLU A 299 -6.41 -10.92 14.49
C GLU A 299 -5.32 -11.97 14.29
N LEU A 300 -4.08 -11.53 14.21
CA LEU A 300 -2.89 -12.36 14.23
C LEU A 300 -2.43 -12.47 15.69
N ASN A 301 -2.50 -13.66 16.29
CA ASN A 301 -2.14 -13.89 17.69
C ASN A 301 -1.22 -15.10 17.89
N THR A 302 -0.54 -15.15 19.03
CA THR A 302 0.35 -16.24 19.46
C THR A 302 -0.20 -16.93 20.73
N PRO A 303 -0.56 -18.24 20.71
CA PRO A 303 -0.53 -19.17 19.57
C PRO A 303 -1.62 -18.83 18.54
N TYR A 304 -1.33 -19.10 17.27
CA TYR A 304 -2.25 -18.84 16.17
C TYR A 304 -3.54 -19.66 16.35
N LYS A 305 -4.59 -19.03 16.88
CA LYS A 305 -5.88 -19.68 17.14
C LYS A 305 -6.90 -19.15 16.14
N ASP A 306 -7.12 -19.94 15.10
CA ASP A 306 -8.00 -19.63 13.96
C ASP A 306 -9.51 -19.82 14.26
N ALA A 307 -9.91 -19.67 15.53
CA ALA A 307 -11.26 -20.04 15.99
C ALA A 307 -12.38 -19.19 15.35
N GLN A 308 -12.08 -17.98 14.91
CA GLN A 308 -13.08 -17.08 14.30
C GLN A 308 -13.25 -17.27 12.79
N HIS A 309 -12.30 -17.91 12.09
CA HIS A 309 -12.36 -18.04 10.62
C HIS A 309 -13.04 -19.32 10.10
N MET A 310 -13.08 -20.40 10.90
CA MET A 310 -13.72 -21.65 10.50
C MET A 310 -15.26 -21.57 10.48
N GLY A 311 -15.84 -20.51 11.05
CA GLY A 311 -17.29 -20.26 11.01
C GLY A 311 -17.81 -19.60 9.73
N MET A 312 -16.92 -19.08 8.86
CA MET A 312 -17.29 -18.40 7.61
C MET A 312 -17.10 -19.27 6.35
N LEU A 313 -16.69 -20.53 6.52
CA LEU A 313 -16.49 -21.51 5.44
C LEU A 313 -17.47 -22.70 5.54
N LYS A 314 -18.65 -22.49 6.15
CA LYS A 314 -19.77 -23.43 6.07
C LYS A 314 -20.90 -22.82 5.25
#